data_AF-A0A8H2PYC0-F1
#
_entry.id   AF-A0A8H2PYC0-F1
#
_cell.length_a   1.000
_cell.length_b   1.000
_cell.length_c   1.000
_cell.angle_alpha   90.00
_cell.angle_beta   90.00
_cell.angle_gamma   90.00
#
_symmetry.space_group_name_H-M   'P 1'
#
loop_
_entity.id
_entity.type
_entity.pdbx_description
1 polymer ?
#
loop_
_entity_poly.entity_id
_entity_poly.type
_entity_poly.pdbx_seq_one_letter_code
_entity_poly.pdbx_strand_id
1 'polypeptide(L)'
;MSTNIPQNSAQRRGFRKILAMGTLLLATAGFSGIAQSASAAQPGNADITVEAVGYNTHIGDNYEGISVGYTLGGDDALQVESVSVALYSGTTLLVTNTSKSTSQIINKAGQFSTAFRTWIGTYNSTGTWNFGDMSWTPELELKPTKAVVTLTDSAGGTYTGEKTTPLSEATATWEQLVGVTSGETPATMAVTGGTLDITVSTGSVYLGAAVPGQSTPRTPLGDMVITDARAGQLGWIASAAVTEFTSATVTVDGSPATIPASAVAYTAPTADMTGTVTVTATSPKSVDSAAAVQTATAVTGNNTATWSPTIVVTVPAQALAATDYAATFTHSVS
;
A
#
# COMPACT_ATOMS: atom_id res chain seq x y z
N MET A 1 39.60 35.36 -47.48
CA MET A 1 40.54 35.61 -46.37
C MET A 1 39.86 36.53 -45.37
N SER A 2 39.81 36.11 -44.11
CA SER A 2 39.69 36.88 -42.84
C SER A 2 39.80 38.40 -42.93
N THR A 3 39.15 39.25 -42.13
CA THR A 3 38.51 39.15 -40.79
C THR A 3 38.02 40.56 -40.40
N ASN A 4 37.02 40.64 -39.52
CA ASN A 4 37.00 41.45 -38.27
C ASN A 4 35.66 42.15 -37.98
N ILE A 5 35.09 41.76 -36.84
CA ILE A 5 34.16 42.53 -36.00
C ILE A 5 34.98 43.11 -34.83
N PRO A 6 34.69 44.33 -34.35
CA PRO A 6 34.20 44.52 -32.97
C PRO A 6 33.03 45.55 -32.92
N GLN A 7 31.86 45.27 -32.32
CA GLN A 7 31.48 45.54 -30.90
C GLN A 7 32.11 46.86 -30.35
N ASN A 8 31.43 47.80 -29.67
CA ASN A 8 30.46 47.67 -28.58
C ASN A 8 30.01 49.08 -28.06
N SER A 9 29.12 49.08 -27.05
CA SER A 9 28.80 50.12 -26.02
C SER A 9 27.66 51.12 -26.35
N ALA A 10 26.42 50.95 -25.87
CA ALA A 10 25.88 51.01 -24.48
C ALA A 10 25.77 52.48 -23.97
N GLN A 11 24.75 52.97 -23.24
CA GLN A 11 23.86 52.41 -22.22
C GLN A 11 22.63 53.31 -21.97
N ARG A 12 21.51 52.68 -21.60
CA ARG A 12 20.59 52.92 -20.45
C ARG A 12 20.07 54.32 -20.09
N ARG A 13 18.75 54.38 -19.92
CA ARG A 13 17.96 54.84 -18.73
C ARG A 13 16.47 54.81 -19.17
N GLY A 14 15.45 54.40 -18.44
CA GLY A 14 15.23 53.97 -17.06
C GLY A 14 13.69 53.87 -16.89
N PHE A 15 13.24 52.93 -16.08
CA PHE A 15 11.84 52.65 -15.74
C PHE A 15 11.02 53.88 -15.31
N ARG A 16 9.71 53.90 -15.62
CA ARG A 16 8.64 54.11 -14.62
C ARG A 16 7.23 53.87 -15.18
N LYS A 17 6.52 52.96 -14.52
CA LYS A 17 5.08 52.73 -14.52
C LYS A 17 4.44 53.81 -13.63
N ILE A 18 3.45 54.57 -14.11
CA ILE A 18 2.42 55.22 -13.27
C ILE A 18 1.09 55.16 -14.03
N LEU A 19 0.09 54.61 -13.35
CA LEU A 19 -1.32 54.48 -13.72
C LEU A 19 -2.10 55.54 -12.93
N ALA A 20 -2.92 56.37 -13.60
CA ALA A 20 -4.09 57.05 -13.02
C ALA A 20 -4.90 57.67 -14.17
N MET A 21 -6.08 57.11 -14.47
CA MET A 21 -7.41 57.62 -14.11
C MET A 21 -7.89 58.79 -14.99
N GLY A 22 -8.76 58.46 -15.94
CA GLY A 22 -9.51 59.39 -16.78
C GLY A 22 -10.74 58.69 -17.33
N THR A 23 -11.85 58.90 -16.62
CA THR A 23 -13.22 58.41 -16.81
C THR A 23 -13.72 58.45 -18.26
N LEU A 24 -14.27 57.34 -18.77
CA LEU A 24 -15.21 57.37 -19.89
C LEU A 24 -16.47 56.57 -19.53
N LEU A 25 -17.60 57.25 -19.75
CA LEU A 25 -18.98 56.96 -19.41
C LEU A 25 -19.45 55.50 -19.62
N LEU A 26 -20.24 55.03 -18.66
CA LEU A 26 -21.21 53.95 -18.79
C LEU A 26 -22.24 54.27 -19.88
N ALA A 27 -22.38 53.37 -20.86
CA ALA A 27 -23.67 53.08 -21.49
C ALA A 27 -23.91 51.58 -21.34
N THR A 28 -24.74 51.24 -20.37
CA THR A 28 -25.23 49.89 -20.11
C THR A 28 -26.27 49.52 -21.17
N ALA A 29 -25.89 48.65 -22.10
CA ALA A 29 -26.84 47.82 -22.84
C ALA A 29 -26.33 46.38 -22.76
N GLY A 30 -26.99 45.59 -21.91
CA GLY A 30 -26.69 44.17 -21.75
C GLY A 30 -26.98 43.41 -23.05
N PHE A 31 -25.93 43.03 -23.76
CA PHE A 31 -26.01 41.97 -24.75
C PHE A 31 -26.02 40.62 -24.02
N SER A 32 -27.19 40.27 -23.46
CA SER A 32 -27.60 38.87 -23.30
C SER A 32 -28.01 38.37 -24.68
N GLY A 33 -27.01 38.24 -25.55
CA GLY A 33 -27.15 37.57 -26.83
C GLY A 33 -26.87 36.11 -26.59
N ILE A 34 -27.91 35.36 -26.27
CA ILE A 34 -27.98 33.92 -26.54
C ILE A 34 -27.51 33.81 -28.00
N ALA A 35 -26.41 33.10 -28.26
CA ALA A 35 -26.09 32.69 -29.61
C ALA A 35 -27.17 31.69 -30.02
N GLN A 36 -28.31 32.23 -30.45
CA GLN A 36 -29.31 31.53 -31.21
C GLN A 36 -28.61 31.24 -32.54
N SER A 37 -28.01 30.06 -32.62
CA SER A 37 -27.63 29.47 -33.90
C SER A 37 -28.87 29.56 -34.78
N ALA A 38 -28.80 30.39 -35.81
CA ALA A 38 -29.87 30.55 -36.77
C ALA A 38 -30.19 29.15 -37.32
N SER A 39 -31.33 28.60 -36.92
CA SER A 39 -31.95 27.51 -37.68
C SER A 39 -32.35 28.11 -39.00
N ALA A 40 -31.61 27.80 -40.07
CA ALA A 40 -32.18 27.90 -41.39
C ALA A 40 -33.49 27.10 -41.35
N ALA A 41 -34.61 27.75 -41.64
CA ALA A 41 -35.91 27.10 -41.66
C ALA A 41 -35.85 25.91 -42.61
N GLN A 42 -36.02 24.70 -42.08
CA GLN A 42 -36.12 23.48 -42.86
C GLN A 42 -37.41 23.55 -43.69
N PRO A 43 -37.40 23.22 -44.99
CA PRO A 43 -38.61 23.24 -45.80
C PRO A 43 -39.51 22.05 -45.39
N GLY A 44 -40.62 22.35 -44.71
CA GLY A 44 -41.60 21.38 -44.22
C GLY A 44 -41.23 20.85 -42.83
N ASN A 45 -42.15 20.95 -41.86
CA ASN A 45 -42.00 20.28 -40.56
C ASN A 45 -42.07 18.77 -40.80
N ALA A 46 -40.94 18.14 -41.11
CA ALA A 46 -40.85 16.69 -41.12
C ALA A 46 -40.96 16.19 -39.67
N ASP A 47 -42.00 15.43 -39.37
CA ASP A 47 -42.20 14.79 -38.08
C ASP A 47 -41.41 13.47 -38.06
N ILE A 48 -40.09 13.57 -37.86
CA ILE A 48 -39.20 12.42 -37.70
C ILE A 48 -38.69 12.44 -36.26
N THR A 49 -38.82 11.30 -35.57
CA THR A 49 -38.31 11.13 -34.19
C THR A 49 -37.37 9.94 -34.11
N VAL A 50 -36.33 10.10 -33.28
CA VAL A 50 -35.36 9.05 -32.98
C VAL A 50 -35.00 9.04 -31.50
N GLU A 51 -34.98 7.86 -30.90
CA GLU A 51 -34.53 7.65 -29.54
C GLU A 51 -33.53 6.48 -29.49
N ALA A 52 -32.40 6.66 -28.82
CA ALA A 52 -31.47 5.57 -28.55
C ALA A 52 -31.94 4.81 -27.29
N VAL A 53 -32.45 3.58 -27.45
CA VAL A 53 -33.16 2.85 -26.40
C VAL A 53 -32.29 1.81 -25.68
N GLY A 54 -31.42 1.11 -26.39
CA GLY A 54 -30.60 0.01 -25.85
C GLY A 54 -29.12 0.23 -26.09
N TYR A 55 -28.28 -0.07 -25.09
CA TYR A 55 -26.83 0.05 -25.18
C TYR A 55 -26.18 -0.99 -24.25
N ASN A 56 -25.82 -2.16 -24.79
CA ASN A 56 -25.39 -3.31 -23.98
C ASN A 56 -24.24 -4.13 -24.59
N THR A 57 -23.59 -4.93 -23.75
CA THR A 57 -22.58 -5.91 -24.15
C THR A 57 -23.20 -7.28 -24.44
N HIS A 58 -22.57 -8.03 -25.34
CA HIS A 58 -22.92 -9.42 -25.61
C HIS A 58 -21.66 -10.24 -25.89
N ILE A 59 -21.56 -11.39 -25.25
CA ILE A 59 -20.75 -12.54 -25.68
C ILE A 59 -21.73 -13.69 -25.90
N GLY A 60 -21.75 -14.24 -27.11
CA GLY A 60 -22.56 -15.41 -27.48
C GLY A 60 -22.24 -15.90 -28.90
N ASP A 61 -22.86 -17.01 -29.29
CA ASP A 61 -22.58 -17.67 -30.58
C ASP A 61 -22.87 -16.78 -31.80
N ASN A 62 -23.79 -15.82 -31.67
CA ASN A 62 -24.25 -14.96 -32.76
C ASN A 62 -23.33 -13.75 -33.00
N TYR A 63 -22.83 -13.13 -31.92
CA TYR A 63 -21.81 -12.07 -31.98
C TYR A 63 -21.16 -11.86 -30.61
N GLU A 64 -19.99 -11.23 -30.63
CA GLU A 64 -19.30 -10.74 -29.44
C GLU A 64 -19.00 -9.26 -29.64
N GLY A 65 -19.58 -8.40 -28.80
CA GLY A 65 -19.40 -6.96 -28.92
C GLY A 65 -20.42 -6.16 -28.14
N ILE A 66 -20.70 -4.95 -28.64
CA ILE A 66 -21.70 -4.04 -28.10
C ILE A 66 -22.87 -3.97 -29.07
N SER A 67 -24.11 -3.88 -28.58
CA SER A 67 -25.25 -3.51 -29.42
C SER A 67 -25.85 -2.18 -28.99
N VAL A 68 -26.26 -1.39 -29.99
CA VAL A 68 -27.04 -0.17 -29.79
C VAL A 68 -28.38 -0.33 -30.49
N GLY A 69 -29.46 -0.20 -29.72
CA GLY A 69 -30.84 -0.19 -30.20
C GLY A 69 -31.39 1.23 -30.28
N TYR A 70 -32.25 1.49 -31.25
CA TYR A 70 -32.97 2.76 -31.40
C TYR A 70 -34.40 2.55 -31.89
N THR A 71 -35.26 3.53 -31.62
CA THR A 71 -36.62 3.61 -32.18
C THR A 71 -36.65 4.72 -33.24
N LEU A 72 -37.36 4.45 -34.33
CA LEU A 72 -37.69 5.41 -35.38
C LEU A 72 -39.20 5.60 -35.39
N GLY A 73 -39.67 6.84 -35.36
CA GLY A 73 -41.08 7.18 -35.38
C GLY A 73 -41.37 8.52 -36.06
N GLY A 74 -42.63 8.95 -35.93
CA GLY A 74 -43.17 10.14 -36.58
C GLY A 74 -43.73 9.86 -37.98
N ASP A 75 -44.63 10.73 -38.44
CA ASP A 75 -45.38 10.53 -39.69
C ASP A 75 -44.47 10.51 -40.93
N ASP A 76 -43.32 11.18 -40.84
CA ASP A 76 -42.35 11.31 -41.93
C ASP A 76 -41.18 10.34 -41.83
N ALA A 77 -41.27 9.31 -40.96
CA ALA A 77 -40.21 8.31 -40.79
C ALA A 77 -39.77 7.64 -42.10
N LEU A 78 -40.67 7.54 -43.10
CA LEU A 78 -40.38 6.98 -44.42
C LEU A 78 -39.46 7.86 -45.29
N GLN A 79 -39.22 9.12 -44.91
CA GLN A 79 -38.36 10.06 -45.62
C GLN A 79 -36.88 9.96 -45.22
N VAL A 80 -36.54 9.12 -44.24
CA VAL A 80 -35.15 8.92 -43.82
C VAL A 80 -34.34 8.26 -44.94
N GLU A 81 -33.15 8.79 -45.23
CA GLU A 81 -32.22 8.27 -46.24
C GLU A 81 -31.03 7.50 -45.66
N SER A 82 -30.62 7.84 -44.44
CA SER A 82 -29.54 7.12 -43.77
C SER A 82 -29.64 7.20 -42.26
N VAL A 83 -29.11 6.17 -41.59
CA VAL A 83 -28.88 6.16 -40.15
C VAL A 83 -27.39 5.98 -39.91
N SER A 84 -26.80 6.79 -39.04
CA SER A 84 -25.50 6.51 -38.43
C SER A 84 -25.65 6.28 -36.93
N VAL A 85 -24.86 5.37 -36.39
CA VAL A 85 -24.81 5.07 -34.96
C VAL A 85 -23.36 5.12 -34.51
N ALA A 86 -23.06 5.95 -33.52
CA ALA A 86 -21.71 6.21 -33.05
C ALA A 86 -21.57 5.88 -31.56
N LEU A 87 -20.47 5.21 -31.20
CA LEU A 87 -20.06 4.98 -29.82
C LEU A 87 -19.00 5.98 -29.38
N TYR A 88 -19.11 6.48 -28.16
CA TYR A 88 -18.17 7.42 -27.56
C TYR A 88 -17.73 6.97 -26.17
N SER A 89 -16.46 7.22 -25.85
CA SER A 89 -15.96 7.26 -24.47
C SER A 89 -15.73 8.72 -24.09
N GLY A 90 -16.57 9.26 -23.20
CA GLY A 90 -16.65 10.70 -22.95
C GLY A 90 -16.97 11.47 -24.23
N THR A 91 -16.03 12.29 -24.70
CA THR A 91 -16.11 13.05 -25.95
C THR A 91 -15.39 12.37 -27.12
N THR A 92 -14.65 11.29 -26.87
CA THR A 92 -13.85 10.59 -27.89
C THR A 92 -14.75 9.66 -28.69
N LEU A 93 -14.83 9.88 -30.01
CA LEU A 93 -15.50 8.96 -30.92
C LEU A 93 -14.69 7.67 -31.01
N LEU A 94 -15.33 6.54 -30.74
CA LEU A 94 -14.71 5.22 -30.83
C LEU A 94 -14.93 4.59 -32.20
N VAL A 95 -16.19 4.50 -32.63
CA VAL A 95 -16.57 3.82 -33.88
C VAL A 95 -17.96 4.31 -34.32
N THR A 96 -18.21 4.32 -35.64
CA THR A 96 -19.51 4.68 -36.23
C THR A 96 -19.94 3.65 -37.25
N ASN A 97 -21.14 3.10 -37.13
CA ASN A 97 -21.77 2.31 -38.18
C ASN A 97 -22.77 3.16 -38.96
N THR A 98 -22.92 2.89 -40.26
CA THR A 98 -23.87 3.60 -41.13
C THR A 98 -24.75 2.61 -41.87
N SER A 99 -26.03 2.89 -42.07
CA SER A 99 -26.92 2.02 -42.84
C SER A 99 -26.49 1.87 -44.30
N LYS A 100 -26.65 0.68 -44.88
CA LYS A 100 -26.37 0.42 -46.32
C LYS A 100 -27.49 0.89 -47.24
N SER A 101 -28.73 0.75 -46.80
CA SER A 101 -29.91 1.05 -47.60
C SER A 101 -31.08 1.42 -46.69
N THR A 102 -31.81 2.44 -47.09
CA THR A 102 -33.08 2.87 -46.49
C THR A 102 -34.09 1.74 -46.35
N SER A 103 -34.17 0.86 -47.35
CA SER A 103 -35.14 -0.25 -47.37
C SER A 103 -34.97 -1.25 -46.23
N GLN A 104 -33.77 -1.31 -45.62
CA GLN A 104 -33.45 -2.26 -44.55
C GLN A 104 -33.53 -1.65 -43.14
N ILE A 105 -33.62 -0.33 -43.03
CA ILE A 105 -33.77 0.42 -41.77
C ILE A 105 -35.14 1.11 -41.64
N ILE A 106 -35.91 1.20 -42.73
CA ILE A 106 -37.13 2.02 -42.81
C ILE A 106 -38.18 1.30 -43.69
N ASN A 107 -38.47 0.03 -43.38
CA ASN A 107 -39.63 -0.62 -43.99
C ASN A 107 -40.94 -0.31 -43.22
N LYS A 108 -40.81 0.23 -41.99
CA LYS A 108 -41.87 0.82 -41.15
C LYS A 108 -41.24 1.50 -39.92
N ALA A 109 -41.94 2.44 -39.27
CA ALA A 109 -41.61 2.87 -37.91
C ALA A 109 -41.48 1.66 -36.96
N GLY A 110 -40.46 1.65 -36.10
CA GLY A 110 -40.12 0.46 -35.32
C GLY A 110 -38.84 0.54 -34.50
N GLN A 111 -38.44 -0.61 -33.95
CA GLN A 111 -37.20 -0.80 -33.19
C GLN A 111 -36.14 -1.45 -34.08
N PHE A 112 -34.95 -0.89 -34.04
CA PHE A 112 -33.80 -1.31 -34.82
C PHE A 112 -32.57 -1.41 -33.92
N SER A 113 -31.57 -2.16 -34.37
CA SER A 113 -30.31 -2.25 -33.65
C SER A 113 -29.13 -2.44 -34.59
N THR A 114 -27.96 -2.01 -34.13
CA THR A 114 -26.68 -2.33 -34.74
C THR A 114 -25.75 -2.94 -33.71
N ALA A 115 -24.98 -3.95 -34.11
CA ALA A 115 -23.86 -4.46 -33.33
C ALA A 115 -22.56 -3.75 -33.72
N PHE A 116 -21.67 -3.56 -32.76
CA PHE A 116 -20.31 -3.06 -32.88
C PHE A 116 -19.39 -4.15 -32.40
N ARG A 117 -18.40 -4.50 -33.23
CA ARG A 117 -17.59 -5.73 -33.13
C ARG A 117 -18.46 -6.98 -33.29
N THR A 118 -18.20 -7.69 -34.38
CA THR A 118 -18.68 -9.07 -34.57
C THR A 118 -17.45 -9.84 -35.02
N TRP A 119 -17.01 -10.83 -34.25
CA TRP A 119 -15.90 -11.67 -34.69
C TRP A 119 -16.16 -12.21 -36.11
N ILE A 120 -15.09 -12.24 -36.92
CA ILE A 120 -15.12 -12.66 -38.33
C ILE A 120 -15.69 -14.08 -38.39
N GLY A 121 -16.85 -14.22 -39.03
CA GLY A 121 -17.44 -15.52 -39.36
C GLY A 121 -18.95 -15.64 -39.18
N THR A 122 -19.56 -14.92 -38.22
CA THR A 122 -20.99 -15.15 -37.89
C THR A 122 -21.93 -14.05 -38.38
N TYR A 123 -21.53 -12.78 -38.32
CA TYR A 123 -22.26 -11.67 -38.93
C TYR A 123 -21.72 -11.44 -40.35
N ASN A 124 -22.24 -12.22 -41.31
CA ASN A 124 -21.87 -12.03 -42.70
C ASN A 124 -22.37 -10.66 -43.20
N SER A 125 -21.58 -10.03 -44.06
CA SER A 125 -21.74 -8.68 -44.61
C SER A 125 -23.00 -8.45 -45.46
N THR A 126 -23.98 -9.36 -45.42
CA THR A 126 -25.29 -9.23 -46.11
C THR A 126 -26.26 -8.29 -45.38
N GLY A 127 -25.97 -7.92 -44.12
CA GLY A 127 -26.86 -7.15 -43.26
C GLY A 127 -26.91 -5.63 -43.52
N THR A 128 -27.91 -5.02 -42.90
CA THR A 128 -28.37 -3.61 -42.91
C THR A 128 -27.30 -2.52 -42.75
N TRP A 129 -26.10 -2.85 -42.26
CA TRP A 129 -25.10 -1.88 -41.81
C TRP A 129 -23.77 -1.99 -42.56
N ASN A 130 -23.21 -0.84 -42.94
CA ASN A 130 -21.79 -0.60 -43.12
C ASN A 130 -21.19 -0.43 -41.73
N PHE A 131 -20.49 -1.44 -41.26
CA PHE A 131 -19.75 -1.33 -40.01
C PHE A 131 -18.64 -0.29 -40.19
N GLY A 132 -18.37 0.47 -39.13
CA GLY A 132 -17.28 1.45 -39.08
C GLY A 132 -15.91 0.83 -39.26
N ASP A 133 -14.87 1.55 -38.85
CA ASP A 133 -13.51 1.04 -38.88
C ASP A 133 -13.44 -0.35 -38.23
N MET A 134 -13.32 -1.39 -39.06
CA MET A 134 -13.24 -2.77 -38.61
C MET A 134 -11.95 -3.06 -37.84
N SER A 135 -11.01 -2.11 -37.81
CA SER A 135 -9.81 -2.15 -36.99
C SER A 135 -10.00 -1.57 -35.58
N TRP A 136 -11.16 -0.94 -35.28
CA TRP A 136 -11.47 -0.50 -33.93
C TRP A 136 -11.47 -1.69 -32.97
N THR A 137 -10.57 -1.65 -32.00
CA THR A 137 -10.41 -2.67 -30.97
C THR A 137 -10.81 -2.07 -29.61
N PRO A 138 -11.74 -2.70 -28.86
CA PRO A 138 -12.05 -2.32 -27.50
C PRO A 138 -10.79 -2.27 -26.62
N GLU A 139 -10.61 -1.17 -25.90
CA GLU A 139 -9.54 -1.01 -24.91
C GLU A 139 -10.14 -0.78 -23.54
N LEU A 140 -9.49 -1.28 -22.48
CA LEU A 140 -10.02 -1.19 -21.11
C LEU A 140 -10.34 0.26 -20.72
N GLU A 141 -9.48 1.21 -21.10
CA GLU A 141 -9.61 2.63 -20.80
C GLU A 141 -10.66 3.36 -21.67
N LEU A 142 -11.06 2.76 -22.79
CA LEU A 142 -12.01 3.34 -23.75
C LEU A 142 -13.41 2.72 -23.62
N LYS A 143 -13.84 2.40 -22.39
CA LYS A 143 -15.21 1.94 -22.11
C LYS A 143 -16.22 2.97 -22.61
N PRO A 144 -17.10 2.64 -23.57
CA PRO A 144 -17.99 3.65 -24.09
C PRO A 144 -19.05 4.06 -23.06
N THR A 145 -19.29 5.35 -22.99
CA THR A 145 -20.17 6.01 -22.03
C THR A 145 -21.39 6.62 -22.71
N LYS A 146 -21.39 6.68 -24.06
CA LYS A 146 -22.45 7.31 -24.84
C LYS A 146 -22.62 6.62 -26.19
N ALA A 147 -23.87 6.45 -26.61
CA ALA A 147 -24.24 6.12 -27.98
C ALA A 147 -25.05 7.26 -28.60
N VAL A 148 -24.79 7.58 -29.87
CA VAL A 148 -25.48 8.63 -30.62
C VAL A 148 -26.04 8.03 -31.90
N VAL A 149 -27.31 8.24 -32.18
CA VAL A 149 -27.99 7.80 -33.39
C VAL A 149 -28.39 9.03 -34.17
N THR A 150 -27.95 9.14 -35.42
CA THR A 150 -28.27 10.28 -36.29
C THR A 150 -28.96 9.78 -37.55
N LEU A 151 -30.17 10.28 -37.78
CA LEU A 151 -30.92 10.09 -39.02
C LEU A 151 -30.66 11.26 -39.96
N THR A 152 -30.60 11.00 -41.25
CA THR A 152 -30.61 12.04 -42.30
C THR A 152 -31.75 11.77 -43.25
N ASP A 153 -32.62 12.75 -43.52
CA ASP A 153 -33.73 12.64 -44.47
C ASP A 153 -33.32 12.96 -45.92
N SER A 154 -34.23 12.75 -46.88
CA SER A 154 -33.99 13.03 -48.30
C SER A 154 -33.78 14.50 -48.67
N ALA A 155 -34.14 15.42 -47.77
CA ALA A 155 -33.86 16.84 -47.92
C ALA A 155 -32.52 17.25 -47.25
N GLY A 156 -31.82 16.30 -46.62
CA GLY A 156 -30.59 16.53 -45.87
C GLY A 156 -30.80 17.02 -44.43
N GLY A 157 -32.04 17.03 -43.92
CA GLY A 157 -32.35 17.31 -42.52
C GLY A 157 -31.82 16.21 -41.60
N THR A 158 -31.38 16.56 -40.39
CA THR A 158 -30.77 15.60 -39.44
C THR A 158 -31.51 15.56 -38.11
N TYR A 159 -31.64 14.35 -37.54
CA TYR A 159 -32.35 14.10 -36.29
C TYR A 159 -31.49 13.19 -35.42
N THR A 160 -31.30 13.56 -34.16
CA THR A 160 -30.35 12.86 -33.27
C THR A 160 -31.02 12.39 -31.99
N GLY A 161 -30.77 11.13 -31.65
CA GLY A 161 -31.10 10.53 -30.35
C GLY A 161 -29.83 10.11 -29.65
N GLU A 162 -29.68 10.45 -28.37
CA GLU A 162 -28.50 10.08 -27.58
C GLU A 162 -28.88 9.18 -26.39
N LYS A 163 -27.98 8.25 -26.06
CA LYS A 163 -28.03 7.45 -24.83
C LYS A 163 -26.73 7.68 -24.05
N THR A 164 -26.84 8.32 -22.89
CA THR A 164 -25.71 8.65 -22.00
C THR A 164 -25.67 7.82 -20.72
N THR A 165 -26.64 6.92 -20.55
CA THR A 165 -26.60 5.95 -19.45
C THR A 165 -25.40 5.02 -19.63
N PRO A 166 -24.74 4.58 -18.54
CA PRO A 166 -23.62 3.65 -18.62
C PRO A 166 -23.92 2.41 -19.46
N LEU A 167 -22.89 1.89 -20.13
CA LEU A 167 -22.96 0.62 -20.87
C LEU A 167 -23.54 -0.47 -19.99
N SER A 168 -24.63 -1.08 -20.43
CA SER A 168 -25.22 -2.21 -19.73
C SER A 168 -24.41 -3.47 -20.01
N GLU A 169 -23.79 -4.04 -18.98
CA GLU A 169 -23.02 -5.28 -19.10
C GLU A 169 -23.95 -6.49 -19.06
N ALA A 170 -24.61 -6.80 -20.18
CA ALA A 170 -25.74 -7.74 -20.20
C ALA A 170 -25.29 -9.21 -20.13
N THR A 171 -24.48 -9.68 -21.08
CA THR A 171 -23.95 -11.06 -21.05
C THR A 171 -22.43 -11.13 -20.87
N ALA A 172 -21.77 -9.99 -20.76
CA ALA A 172 -20.34 -9.88 -20.51
C ALA A 172 -19.98 -8.56 -19.84
N THR A 173 -19.01 -8.57 -18.94
CA THR A 173 -18.35 -7.34 -18.47
C THR A 173 -17.52 -6.70 -19.58
N TRP A 174 -17.25 -5.41 -19.47
CA TRP A 174 -16.34 -4.72 -20.40
C TRP A 174 -14.95 -5.38 -20.40
N GLU A 175 -14.48 -5.77 -19.23
CA GLU A 175 -13.22 -6.49 -18.98
C GLU A 175 -13.18 -7.83 -19.74
N GLN A 176 -14.26 -8.60 -19.70
CA GLN A 176 -14.37 -9.85 -20.46
C GLN A 176 -14.32 -9.61 -21.96
N LEU A 177 -14.97 -8.55 -22.47
CA LEU A 177 -14.95 -8.20 -23.89
C LEU A 177 -13.56 -7.76 -24.39
N VAL A 178 -12.77 -7.08 -23.55
CA VAL A 178 -11.41 -6.63 -23.91
C VAL A 178 -10.35 -7.72 -23.68
N GLY A 179 -10.73 -8.90 -23.15
CA GLY A 179 -9.83 -10.04 -23.00
C GLY A 179 -8.72 -9.85 -21.96
N VAL A 180 -8.96 -9.02 -20.93
CA VAL A 180 -7.98 -8.87 -19.85
C VAL A 180 -7.90 -10.17 -19.03
N THR A 181 -6.71 -10.75 -18.96
CA THR A 181 -6.42 -11.87 -18.06
C THR A 181 -5.43 -11.41 -17.00
N SER A 182 -5.74 -11.64 -15.73
CA SER A 182 -4.82 -11.39 -14.62
C SER A 182 -4.31 -12.72 -14.07
N GLY A 183 -3.03 -12.76 -13.71
CA GLY A 183 -2.42 -13.92 -13.03
C GLY A 183 -1.75 -13.48 -11.72
N GLU A 184 -1.80 -14.36 -10.72
CA GLU A 184 -1.09 -14.18 -9.46
C GLU A 184 0.16 -15.06 -9.43
N THR A 185 1.28 -14.51 -8.94
CA THR A 185 2.51 -15.27 -8.67
C THR A 185 2.73 -15.32 -7.16
N PRO A 186 2.40 -16.42 -6.46
CA PRO A 186 2.68 -16.52 -5.04
C PRO A 186 4.20 -16.61 -4.80
N ALA A 187 4.68 -15.94 -3.75
CA ALA A 187 6.06 -16.01 -3.29
C ALA A 187 6.10 -16.31 -1.79
N THR A 188 6.99 -17.19 -1.37
CA THR A 188 7.15 -17.59 0.04
C THR A 188 8.61 -17.56 0.47
N MET A 189 8.87 -17.21 1.73
CA MET A 189 10.19 -17.21 2.35
C MET A 189 10.08 -17.78 3.77
N ALA A 190 11.14 -18.44 4.25
CA ALA A 190 11.25 -18.92 5.62
C ALA A 190 12.21 -18.04 6.43
N VAL A 191 11.91 -17.87 7.72
CA VAL A 191 12.80 -17.25 8.70
C VAL A 191 13.12 -18.30 9.76
N THR A 192 14.40 -18.58 9.97
CA THR A 192 14.88 -19.59 10.94
C THR A 192 15.43 -18.88 12.17
N GLY A 193 15.03 -19.33 13.36
CA GLY A 193 15.57 -18.87 14.63
C GLY A 193 16.89 -19.55 15.01
N GLY A 194 17.65 -18.90 15.89
CA GLY A 194 18.85 -19.41 16.53
C GLY A 194 18.61 -19.88 17.97
N THR A 195 19.57 -19.63 18.85
CA THR A 195 19.63 -20.13 20.24
C THR A 195 19.35 -19.04 21.28
N LEU A 196 19.18 -19.47 22.53
CA LEU A 196 19.18 -18.61 23.71
C LEU A 196 20.46 -18.90 24.50
N ASP A 197 21.31 -17.90 24.66
CA ASP A 197 22.64 -18.04 25.25
C ASP A 197 22.91 -16.98 26.33
N ILE A 198 23.78 -17.33 27.29
CA ILE A 198 24.30 -16.40 28.30
C ILE A 198 25.83 -16.43 28.30
N THR A 199 26.44 -15.26 28.32
CA THR A 199 27.89 -15.07 28.48
C THR A 199 28.16 -14.35 29.80
N VAL A 200 29.16 -14.82 30.55
CA VAL A 200 29.56 -14.28 31.86
C VAL A 200 31.04 -13.90 31.88
N SER A 201 31.40 -12.94 32.72
CA SER A 201 32.81 -12.68 33.05
C SER A 201 33.42 -13.89 33.78
N THR A 202 34.61 -14.34 33.37
CA THR A 202 35.33 -15.49 33.94
C THR A 202 36.56 -15.10 34.77
N GLY A 203 36.87 -13.81 34.86
CA GLY A 203 37.97 -13.31 35.68
C GLY A 203 37.67 -13.44 37.18
N SER A 204 38.71 -13.73 37.97
CA SER A 204 38.57 -13.71 39.43
C SER A 204 38.30 -12.28 39.92
N VAL A 205 37.39 -12.15 40.89
CA VAL A 205 36.98 -10.86 41.46
C VAL A 205 37.40 -10.81 42.92
N TYR A 206 38.24 -9.83 43.26
CA TYR A 206 38.63 -9.59 44.66
C TYR A 206 37.57 -8.73 45.36
N LEU A 207 36.97 -9.25 46.42
CA LEU A 207 35.87 -8.59 47.14
C LEU A 207 36.33 -7.57 48.19
N GLY A 208 37.64 -7.45 48.40
CA GLY A 208 38.20 -6.73 49.54
C GLY A 208 38.32 -7.60 50.79
N ALA A 209 39.03 -7.09 51.80
CA ALA A 209 39.12 -7.73 53.12
C ALA A 209 37.95 -7.26 54.00
N ALA A 210 37.44 -8.16 54.85
CA ALA A 210 36.47 -7.86 55.88
C ALA A 210 36.83 -8.60 57.18
N VAL A 211 36.58 -7.96 58.31
CA VAL A 211 36.78 -8.54 59.65
C VAL A 211 35.56 -9.40 60.01
N PRO A 212 35.69 -10.49 60.77
CA PRO A 212 34.54 -11.24 61.28
C PRO A 212 33.46 -10.34 61.90
N GLY A 213 32.21 -10.55 61.50
CA GLY A 213 31.05 -9.75 61.90
C GLY A 213 30.79 -8.50 61.05
N GLN A 214 31.59 -8.24 60.01
CA GLN A 214 31.43 -7.11 59.09
C GLN A 214 31.13 -7.58 57.66
N SER A 215 30.69 -6.65 56.80
CA SER A 215 30.45 -6.91 55.39
C SER A 215 31.60 -6.44 54.50
N THR A 216 31.80 -7.11 53.36
CA THR A 216 32.70 -6.63 52.31
C THR A 216 32.15 -5.35 51.66
N PRO A 217 33.01 -4.57 50.98
CA PRO A 217 32.55 -3.60 49.99
C PRO A 217 31.61 -4.21 48.96
N ARG A 218 30.73 -3.38 48.39
CA ARG A 218 29.88 -3.76 47.25
C ARG A 218 30.75 -3.86 46.00
N THR A 219 30.81 -5.05 45.41
CA THR A 219 31.76 -5.35 44.33
C THR A 219 31.04 -5.89 43.08
N PRO A 220 31.29 -5.35 41.89
CA PRO A 220 30.79 -5.90 40.63
C PRO A 220 31.38 -7.27 40.31
N LEU A 221 30.57 -8.18 39.78
CA LEU A 221 31.05 -9.49 39.27
C LEU A 221 31.51 -9.43 37.81
N GLY A 222 31.33 -8.28 37.15
CA GLY A 222 31.54 -8.11 35.71
C GLY A 222 30.27 -8.31 34.91
N ASP A 223 30.35 -8.05 33.61
CA ASP A 223 29.17 -7.98 32.75
C ASP A 223 28.63 -9.37 32.39
N MET A 224 27.31 -9.43 32.31
CA MET A 224 26.52 -10.58 31.86
C MET A 224 25.75 -10.17 30.63
N VAL A 225 25.75 -11.03 29.61
CA VAL A 225 25.05 -10.78 28.36
C VAL A 225 24.18 -11.97 28.03
N ILE A 226 22.87 -11.74 27.89
CA ILE A 226 21.95 -12.69 27.27
C ILE A 226 21.77 -12.31 25.80
N THR A 227 21.84 -13.32 24.93
CA THR A 227 21.48 -13.21 23.52
C THR A 227 20.33 -14.19 23.24
N ASP A 228 19.15 -13.65 22.94
CA ASP A 228 18.03 -14.44 22.46
C ASP A 228 17.91 -14.26 20.95
N ALA A 229 18.44 -15.22 20.21
CA ALA A 229 18.41 -15.28 18.75
C ALA A 229 17.30 -16.20 18.24
N ARG A 230 16.40 -16.71 19.09
CA ARG A 230 15.33 -17.64 18.70
C ARG A 230 14.32 -17.02 17.73
N ALA A 231 14.36 -15.69 17.55
CA ALA A 231 13.45 -14.91 16.71
C ALA A 231 11.95 -15.14 17.04
N GLY A 232 11.64 -15.47 18.29
CA GLY A 232 10.32 -15.87 18.75
C GLY A 232 9.61 -14.80 19.59
N GLN A 233 8.63 -15.25 20.39
CA GLN A 233 7.89 -14.42 21.35
C GLN A 233 7.97 -14.95 22.80
N LEU A 234 8.66 -16.08 23.01
CA LEU A 234 8.81 -16.67 24.34
C LEU A 234 9.76 -15.80 25.17
N GLY A 235 9.38 -15.53 26.41
CA GLY A 235 10.24 -14.92 27.40
C GLY A 235 11.44 -15.80 27.78
N TRP A 236 12.26 -15.29 28.69
CA TRP A 236 13.36 -16.02 29.30
C TRP A 236 13.59 -15.55 30.74
N ILE A 237 14.17 -16.41 31.57
CA ILE A 237 14.54 -16.11 32.95
C ILE A 237 16.04 -16.34 33.12
N ALA A 238 16.76 -15.32 33.57
CA ALA A 238 18.14 -15.46 34.00
C ALA A 238 18.17 -15.76 35.50
N SER A 239 18.94 -16.77 35.91
CA SER A 239 19.10 -17.15 37.32
C SER A 239 20.56 -17.11 37.77
N ALA A 240 20.79 -16.80 39.04
CA ALA A 240 22.10 -16.83 39.69
C ALA A 240 22.10 -17.79 40.89
N ALA A 241 23.23 -18.45 41.12
CA ALA A 241 23.52 -19.25 42.31
C ALA A 241 24.98 -19.05 42.74
N VAL A 242 25.28 -19.25 44.02
CA VAL A 242 26.65 -19.22 44.57
C VAL A 242 26.89 -20.41 45.49
N THR A 243 28.10 -20.98 45.43
CA THR A 243 28.56 -21.94 46.44
C THR A 243 28.88 -21.23 47.75
N GLU A 244 29.07 -21.98 48.83
CA GLU A 244 29.74 -21.42 50.00
C GLU A 244 31.16 -20.98 49.65
N PHE A 245 31.69 -20.00 50.38
CA PHE A 245 33.10 -19.66 50.31
C PHE A 245 33.87 -20.62 51.19
N THR A 246 34.94 -21.21 50.66
CA THR A 246 35.80 -22.15 51.40
C THR A 246 37.23 -21.63 51.45
N SER A 247 37.88 -21.73 52.61
CA SER A 247 39.33 -21.53 52.72
C SER A 247 40.06 -22.86 52.55
N ALA A 248 41.09 -22.89 51.69
CA ALA A 248 41.92 -24.08 51.51
C ALA A 248 43.01 -24.20 52.59
N THR A 249 43.32 -23.09 53.27
CA THR A 249 44.43 -23.00 54.23
C THR A 249 43.99 -23.07 55.70
N VAL A 250 42.71 -22.87 56.00
CA VAL A 250 42.17 -22.91 57.36
C VAL A 250 41.11 -24.00 57.48
N THR A 251 41.19 -24.80 58.55
CA THR A 251 40.24 -25.87 58.84
C THR A 251 39.59 -25.73 60.22
N VAL A 252 38.35 -26.21 60.34
CA VAL A 252 37.59 -26.34 61.58
C VAL A 252 37.14 -27.79 61.68
N ASP A 253 37.50 -28.47 62.78
CA ASP A 253 37.18 -29.88 63.03
C ASP A 253 37.54 -30.83 61.86
N GLY A 254 38.66 -30.56 61.19
CA GLY A 254 39.17 -31.35 60.07
C GLY A 254 38.52 -31.07 58.71
N SER A 255 37.60 -30.10 58.63
CA SER A 255 36.99 -29.65 57.37
C SER A 255 37.44 -28.22 57.01
N PRO A 256 37.46 -27.82 55.73
CA PRO A 256 37.71 -26.44 55.32
C PRO A 256 36.81 -25.45 56.08
N ALA A 257 37.36 -24.32 56.52
CA ALA A 257 36.56 -23.24 57.09
C ALA A 257 35.67 -22.63 55.99
N THR A 258 34.40 -22.34 56.32
CA THR A 258 33.43 -21.84 55.33
C THR A 258 32.71 -20.56 55.75
N ILE A 259 32.28 -19.79 54.75
CA ILE A 259 31.27 -18.73 54.88
C ILE A 259 30.07 -19.17 54.03
N PRO A 260 28.87 -19.33 54.62
CA PRO A 260 27.74 -19.92 53.92
C PRO A 260 27.27 -19.04 52.77
N ALA A 261 26.76 -19.65 51.69
CA ALA A 261 26.22 -18.94 50.54
C ALA A 261 25.08 -17.97 50.91
N SER A 262 24.31 -18.27 51.96
CA SER A 262 23.26 -17.41 52.49
C SER A 262 23.77 -16.08 53.09
N ALA A 263 25.09 -15.95 53.31
CA ALA A 263 25.73 -14.71 53.71
C ALA A 263 25.94 -13.71 52.54
N VAL A 264 25.65 -14.13 51.31
CA VAL A 264 25.83 -13.32 50.09
C VAL A 264 24.53 -12.60 49.76
N ALA A 265 24.60 -11.27 49.72
CA ALA A 265 23.56 -10.43 49.12
C ALA A 265 23.93 -10.15 47.66
N TYR A 266 23.00 -10.42 46.74
CA TYR A 266 23.17 -10.21 45.30
C TYR A 266 22.21 -9.11 44.81
N THR A 267 22.72 -8.16 44.03
CA THR A 267 21.90 -7.10 43.43
C THR A 267 22.05 -7.11 41.92
N ALA A 268 20.94 -7.32 41.21
CA ALA A 268 20.85 -7.16 39.77
C ALA A 268 20.33 -5.75 39.44
N PRO A 269 21.08 -4.93 38.69
CA PRO A 269 20.55 -3.68 38.16
C PRO A 269 19.59 -3.96 36.99
N THR A 270 18.87 -2.93 36.55
CA THR A 270 18.16 -2.96 35.27
C THR A 270 19.16 -3.26 34.14
N ALA A 271 18.77 -4.14 33.22
CA ALA A 271 19.59 -4.48 32.06
C ALA A 271 19.43 -3.46 30.94
N ASP A 272 20.53 -3.20 30.23
CA ASP A 272 20.52 -2.50 28.95
C ASP A 272 20.07 -3.48 27.85
N MET A 273 19.06 -3.11 27.07
CA MET A 273 18.40 -4.01 26.13
C MET A 273 18.54 -3.56 24.67
N THR A 274 18.54 -4.52 23.75
CA THR A 274 18.29 -4.27 22.32
C THR A 274 17.14 -5.13 21.81
N GLY A 275 16.54 -4.72 20.69
CA GLY A 275 15.36 -5.42 20.14
C GLY A 275 14.06 -5.09 20.90
N THR A 276 13.04 -5.92 20.71
CA THR A 276 11.74 -5.77 21.38
C THR A 276 11.65 -6.76 22.54
N VAL A 277 11.87 -6.27 23.75
CA VAL A 277 11.81 -7.03 25.00
C VAL A 277 11.58 -6.09 26.18
N THR A 278 10.94 -6.59 27.24
CA THR A 278 10.87 -5.94 28.55
C THR A 278 11.54 -6.82 29.59
N VAL A 279 12.69 -6.38 30.12
CA VAL A 279 13.42 -7.11 31.17
C VAL A 279 13.19 -6.46 32.53
N THR A 280 12.70 -7.23 33.49
CA THR A 280 12.53 -6.82 34.89
C THR A 280 13.64 -7.43 35.74
N ALA A 281 14.40 -6.58 36.41
CA ALA A 281 15.42 -6.99 37.36
C ALA A 281 14.81 -7.41 38.70
N THR A 282 15.32 -8.49 39.28
CA THR A 282 14.99 -8.92 40.64
C THR A 282 16.28 -9.08 41.43
N SER A 283 16.34 -8.51 42.62
CA SER A 283 17.47 -8.68 43.54
C SER A 283 17.06 -9.62 44.67
N PRO A 284 17.28 -10.93 44.53
CA PRO A 284 16.91 -11.88 45.55
C PRO A 284 17.73 -11.64 46.83
N LYS A 285 17.13 -11.96 47.98
CA LYS A 285 17.79 -11.77 49.29
C LYS A 285 19.05 -12.65 49.43
N SER A 286 19.03 -13.85 48.84
CA SER A 286 20.16 -14.77 48.72
C SER A 286 20.15 -15.44 47.36
N VAL A 287 21.32 -15.98 46.96
CA VAL A 287 21.50 -16.83 45.78
C VAL A 287 22.19 -18.14 46.18
N ASP A 288 21.87 -18.66 47.38
CA ASP A 288 22.34 -19.95 47.90
C ASP A 288 21.72 -21.16 47.18
N SER A 289 20.72 -20.90 46.35
CA SER A 289 20.24 -21.76 45.28
C SER A 289 19.89 -20.89 44.08
N ALA A 290 19.60 -21.52 42.92
CA ALA A 290 19.24 -20.79 41.71
C ALA A 290 18.03 -19.88 41.94
N ALA A 291 18.24 -18.56 41.86
CA ALA A 291 17.21 -17.56 42.01
C ALA A 291 17.16 -16.65 40.79
N ALA A 292 15.96 -16.27 40.37
CA ALA A 292 15.75 -15.38 39.23
C ALA A 292 16.33 -13.98 39.53
N VAL A 293 17.09 -13.44 38.57
CA VAL A 293 17.74 -12.13 38.67
C VAL A 293 17.31 -11.18 37.55
N GLN A 294 16.92 -11.71 36.39
CA GLN A 294 16.31 -10.97 35.29
C GLN A 294 15.17 -11.81 34.71
N THR A 295 14.05 -11.19 34.37
CA THR A 295 12.91 -11.85 33.71
C THR A 295 12.50 -11.04 32.48
N ALA A 296 12.58 -11.67 31.32
CA ALA A 296 12.16 -11.09 30.05
C ALA A 296 10.72 -11.46 29.70
N THR A 297 9.95 -10.44 29.33
CA THR A 297 8.58 -10.53 28.85
C THR A 297 8.43 -9.64 27.61
N ALA A 298 7.28 -9.71 26.94
CA ALA A 298 7.00 -8.94 25.73
C ALA A 298 8.11 -9.07 24.65
N VAL A 299 8.66 -10.29 24.51
CA VAL A 299 9.70 -10.60 23.53
C VAL A 299 9.08 -10.61 22.13
N THR A 300 9.77 -10.02 21.15
CA THR A 300 9.48 -10.20 19.73
C THR A 300 10.76 -10.14 18.93
N GLY A 301 11.07 -11.23 18.22
CA GLY A 301 12.27 -11.34 17.41
C GLY A 301 13.54 -11.46 18.26
N ASN A 302 14.68 -11.12 17.66
CA ASN A 302 15.97 -11.19 18.35
C ASN A 302 16.11 -10.05 19.35
N ASN A 303 16.68 -10.35 20.52
CA ASN A 303 16.94 -9.36 21.56
C ASN A 303 18.20 -9.70 22.34
N THR A 304 18.76 -8.69 23.02
CA THR A 304 19.86 -8.88 23.97
C THR A 304 19.57 -8.14 25.26
N ALA A 305 20.16 -8.60 26.36
CA ALA A 305 20.13 -7.92 27.65
C ALA A 305 21.50 -7.99 28.32
N THR A 306 22.05 -6.84 28.71
CA THR A 306 23.37 -6.72 29.35
C THR A 306 23.23 -6.08 30.72
N TRP A 307 23.84 -6.66 31.75
CA TRP A 307 23.88 -6.07 33.08
C TRP A 307 25.14 -6.48 33.86
N SER A 308 25.51 -5.70 34.87
CA SER A 308 26.66 -5.96 35.76
C SER A 308 26.18 -6.06 37.21
N PRO A 309 25.99 -7.26 37.77
CA PRO A 309 25.50 -7.40 39.13
C PRO A 309 26.58 -7.06 40.16
N THR A 310 26.15 -6.69 41.36
CA THR A 310 27.04 -6.44 42.49
C THR A 310 26.70 -7.35 43.66
N ILE A 311 27.71 -7.70 44.45
CA ILE A 311 27.55 -8.53 45.64
C ILE A 311 28.12 -7.87 46.89
N VAL A 312 27.61 -8.29 48.04
CA VAL A 312 28.15 -8.02 49.37
C VAL A 312 28.14 -9.32 50.16
N VAL A 313 29.24 -9.65 50.83
CA VAL A 313 29.35 -10.83 51.70
C VAL A 313 29.36 -10.37 53.15
N THR A 314 28.46 -10.89 53.98
CA THR A 314 28.46 -10.64 55.42
C THR A 314 29.28 -11.71 56.12
N VAL A 315 30.49 -11.37 56.56
CA VAL A 315 31.40 -12.33 57.20
C VAL A 315 30.87 -12.70 58.58
N PRO A 316 30.59 -13.98 58.89
CA PRO A 316 30.13 -14.41 60.21
C PRO A 316 31.10 -13.99 61.33
N ALA A 317 30.59 -13.69 62.53
CA ALA A 317 31.42 -13.27 63.67
C ALA A 317 32.41 -14.36 64.12
N GLN A 318 32.09 -15.62 63.84
CA GLN A 318 32.90 -16.80 64.13
C GLN A 318 33.82 -17.21 62.97
N ALA A 319 33.84 -16.48 61.86
CA ALA A 319 34.72 -16.80 60.75
C ALA A 319 36.19 -16.71 61.18
N LEU A 320 37.00 -17.69 60.77
CA LEU A 320 38.43 -17.68 61.03
C LEU A 320 39.14 -16.82 59.97
N ALA A 321 40.18 -16.10 60.39
CA ALA A 321 40.96 -15.26 59.49
C ALA A 321 41.69 -16.11 58.43
N ALA A 322 41.39 -15.86 57.16
CA ALA A 322 42.07 -16.46 56.01
C ALA A 322 42.06 -15.47 54.84
N THR A 323 43.02 -15.59 53.92
CA THR A 323 43.14 -14.70 52.75
C THR A 323 42.63 -15.34 51.45
N ASP A 324 42.10 -16.56 51.52
CA ASP A 324 41.85 -17.46 50.39
C ASP A 324 40.42 -18.01 50.33
N TYR A 325 39.47 -17.40 51.05
CA TYR A 325 38.05 -17.74 50.89
C TYR A 325 37.62 -17.51 49.44
N ALA A 326 37.21 -18.58 48.76
CA ALA A 326 36.76 -18.55 47.37
C ALA A 326 35.42 -19.26 47.19
N ALA A 327 34.58 -18.72 46.30
CA ALA A 327 33.30 -19.30 45.90
C ALA A 327 33.12 -19.17 44.38
N THR A 328 32.20 -19.96 43.83
CA THR A 328 31.85 -19.90 42.41
C THR A 328 30.42 -19.38 42.26
N PHE A 329 30.25 -18.35 41.44
CA PHE A 329 28.93 -17.93 40.97
C PHE A 329 28.59 -18.64 39.67
N THR A 330 27.35 -19.14 39.57
CA THR A 330 26.80 -19.75 38.36
C THR A 330 25.62 -18.91 37.87
N HIS A 331 25.66 -18.50 36.61
CA HIS A 331 24.54 -17.86 35.93
C HIS A 331 24.02 -18.77 34.83
N SER A 332 22.70 -18.79 34.67
CA SER A 332 22.00 -19.62 33.69
C SER A 332 20.83 -18.87 33.10
N VAL A 333 20.37 -19.32 31.94
CA VAL A 333 19.20 -18.78 31.25
C VAL A 333 18.32 -19.92 30.75
N SER A 334 16.99 -19.74 30.81
CA SER A 334 15.97 -20.69 30.33
C SER A 334 14.78 -19.98 29.73
#